data_AF-A0A534UQD2-F1
#
_entry.id   AF-A0A534UQD2-F1
#
_cell.length_a   1.000
_cell.length_b   1.000
_cell.length_c   1.000
_cell.angle_alpha   90.00
_cell.angle_beta   90.00
_cell.angle_gamma   90.00
#
_symmetry.space_group_name_H-M   'P 1'
#
loop_
_entity.id
_entity.type
_entity.pdbx_description
1 polymer ?
#
loop_
_entity_poly.entity_id
_entity_poly.type
_entity_poly.pdbx_seq_one_letter_code
_entity_poly.pdbx_strand_id
1 'polypeptide(L)'
;MDSRINWLLLINAALGNFLAGTASRIFSVSLPTVAASLETTIVGISWAVIAYQISQISLSLIFGRIGDIYGRHTLFGLGLVVSSIGALLCGISQNVTQLIAFRLFQGV
;
A
#
# COMPACT_ATOMS: atom_id res chain seq x y z
N MET A 1 4.40 -5.26 -31.41
CA MET A 1 4.66 -5.29 -29.95
C MET A 1 4.71 -6.75 -29.54
N ASP A 2 5.91 -7.27 -29.24
CA ASP A 2 6.16 -8.70 -29.20
C ASP A 2 5.37 -9.43 -28.10
N SER A 3 4.73 -10.55 -28.45
CA SER A 3 3.91 -11.37 -27.56
C SER A 3 4.64 -11.75 -26.25
N ARG A 4 5.97 -11.93 -26.30
CA ARG A 4 6.82 -12.18 -25.12
C ARG A 4 6.86 -11.02 -24.13
N ILE A 5 6.90 -9.77 -24.59
CA ILE A 5 6.93 -8.58 -23.72
C ILE A 5 5.60 -8.42 -22.99
N ASN A 6 4.48 -8.65 -23.69
CA ASN A 6 3.15 -8.63 -23.06
C ASN A 6 3.02 -9.71 -21.98
N TRP A 7 3.56 -10.92 -22.20
CA TRP A 7 3.55 -11.98 -21.20
C TRP A 7 4.40 -11.64 -19.95
N LEU A 8 5.59 -11.05 -20.16
CA LEU A 8 6.44 -10.58 -19.07
C LEU A 8 5.78 -9.46 -18.26
N LEU A 9 5.08 -8.54 -18.91
CA LEU A 9 4.31 -7.48 -18.24
C LEU A 9 3.18 -8.04 -17.37
N LEU A 10 2.46 -9.05 -17.88
CA LEU A 10 1.39 -9.72 -17.11
C LEU A 10 1.96 -10.47 -15.90
N ILE A 11 3.06 -11.20 -16.07
CA ILE A 11 3.73 -11.88 -14.96
C ILE A 11 4.20 -10.88 -13.90
N ASN A 12 4.81 -9.77 -14.31
CA ASN A 12 5.26 -8.72 -13.39
C ASN A 12 4.08 -8.12 -12.60
N ALA A 13 2.98 -7.79 -13.28
CA ALA A 13 1.78 -7.27 -12.63
C ALA A 13 1.15 -8.30 -11.68
N ALA A 14 1.10 -9.58 -12.08
CA ALA A 14 0.56 -10.66 -11.26
C ALA A 14 1.41 -10.88 -9.99
N LEU A 15 2.74 -10.88 -10.12
CA LEU A 15 3.67 -10.98 -8.99
C LEU A 15 3.53 -9.79 -8.03
N GLY A 16 3.45 -8.56 -8.57
CA GLY A 16 3.26 -7.37 -7.74
C GLY A 16 1.93 -7.37 -7.00
N ASN A 17 0.84 -7.80 -7.66
CA ASN A 17 -0.47 -7.94 -7.01
C ASN A 17 -0.46 -9.03 -5.92
N PHE A 18 0.23 -10.15 -6.18
CA PHE A 18 0.40 -11.22 -5.19
C PHE A 18 1.19 -10.74 -3.95
N LEU A 19 2.27 -9.98 -4.18
CA LEU A 19 3.08 -9.39 -3.13
C LEU A 19 2.27 -8.39 -2.29
N ALA A 20 1.53 -7.49 -2.96
CA ALA A 20 0.69 -6.49 -2.30
C ALA A 20 -0.41 -7.15 -1.44
N GLY A 21 -1.08 -8.18 -1.97
CA GLY A 21 -2.09 -8.94 -1.24
C GLY A 21 -1.54 -9.77 -0.07
N THR A 22 -0.24 -10.09 -0.10
CA THR A 22 0.43 -10.77 1.02
C THR A 22 0.87 -9.77 2.08
N ALA A 23 1.40 -8.61 1.66
CA ALA A 23 1.82 -7.54 2.56
C ALA A 23 0.66 -7.01 3.42
N SER A 24 -0.53 -6.85 2.84
CA SER A 24 -1.72 -6.43 3.59
C SER A 24 -2.14 -7.45 4.66
N ARG A 25 -2.06 -8.75 4.35
CA ARG A 25 -2.36 -9.83 5.30
C ARG A 25 -1.35 -9.91 6.44
N ILE A 26 -0.06 -9.78 6.14
CA ILE A 26 1.00 -9.73 7.15
C ILE A 26 0.74 -8.59 8.12
N PHE A 27 0.37 -7.41 7.60
CA PHE A 27 0.07 -6.28 8.46
C PHE A 27 -1.11 -6.57 9.39
N SER A 28 -2.20 -7.12 8.86
CA SER A 28 -3.38 -7.46 9.66
C SER A 28 -3.07 -8.44 10.80
N VAL A 29 -2.15 -9.38 10.60
CA VAL A 29 -1.68 -10.29 11.66
C VAL A 29 -0.76 -9.59 12.66
N SER A 30 0.01 -8.60 12.20
CA SER A 30 0.94 -7.84 13.05
C SER A 30 0.28 -6.72 13.87
N LEU A 31 -0.96 -6.33 13.55
CA LEU A 31 -1.74 -5.31 14.26
C LEU A 31 -1.68 -5.43 15.80
N PRO A 32 -1.96 -6.61 16.42
CA PRO A 32 -1.90 -6.76 17.87
C PRO A 32 -0.48 -6.57 18.44
N THR A 33 0.56 -6.97 17.71
CA THR A 33 1.96 -6.73 18.09
C THR A 33 2.32 -5.25 18.07
N VAL A 34 1.89 -4.52 17.03
CA VAL A 34 2.08 -3.06 16.94
C VAL A 34 1.27 -2.35 18.03
N ALA A 35 0.11 -2.89 18.40
CA ALA A 35 -0.70 -2.40 19.52
C ALA A 35 0.04 -2.43 20.84
N ALA A 36 0.61 -3.59 21.14
CA ALA A 36 1.34 -3.83 22.37
C ALA A 36 2.59 -2.97 22.44
N SER A 37 3.32 -2.81 21.33
CA SER A 37 4.56 -2.03 21.27
C SER A 37 4.35 -0.51 21.37
N LEU A 38 3.20 0.01 20.91
CA LEU A 38 2.88 1.45 20.96
C LEU A 38 1.99 1.84 22.16
N GLU A 39 1.69 0.89 23.07
CA GLU A 39 0.79 1.08 24.24
C GLU A 39 -0.53 1.79 23.89
N THR A 40 -1.06 1.56 22.69
CA THR A 40 -2.23 2.28 22.18
C THR A 40 -3.51 1.47 22.31
N THR A 41 -4.64 2.17 22.45
CA THR A 41 -5.98 1.60 22.36
C THR A 41 -6.22 0.92 21.00
N ILE A 42 -6.86 -0.26 21.01
CA ILE A 42 -7.28 -1.03 19.82
C ILE A 42 -8.00 -0.17 18.77
N VAL A 43 -8.74 0.84 19.22
CA VAL A 43 -9.46 1.79 18.35
C VAL A 43 -8.51 2.58 17.44
N GLY A 44 -7.36 3.04 17.95
CA GLY A 44 -6.40 3.83 17.18
C GLY A 44 -5.72 3.03 16.06
N ILE A 45 -5.56 1.72 16.27
CA ILE A 45 -4.93 0.82 15.31
C ILE A 45 -5.90 0.42 14.20
N SER A 46 -7.16 0.20 14.54
CA SER A 46 -8.22 0.00 13.55
C SER A 46 -8.32 1.18 12.60
N TRP A 47 -8.14 2.41 13.10
CA TRP A 47 -8.07 3.61 12.26
C TRP A 47 -6.89 3.61 11.28
N ALA A 48 -5.74 3.03 11.64
CA ALA A 48 -4.60 2.92 10.73
C ALA A 48 -4.91 2.01 9.52
N VAL A 49 -5.68 0.93 9.73
CA VAL A 49 -6.15 0.04 8.65
C VAL A 49 -7.18 0.74 7.78
N ILE A 50 -8.16 1.40 8.42
CA ILE A 50 -9.24 2.12 7.72
C ILE A 50 -8.66 3.25 6.87
N ALA A 51 -7.72 4.04 7.41
CA ALA A 51 -7.10 5.14 6.70
C ALA A 51 -6.34 4.68 5.45
N TYR A 52 -5.60 3.57 5.55
CA TYR A 52 -4.95 2.95 4.39
C TYR A 52 -5.98 2.53 3.32
N GLN A 53 -7.07 1.87 3.71
CA GLN A 53 -8.10 1.41 2.78
C GLN A 53 -8.84 2.57 2.10
N ILE A 54 -9.21 3.62 2.86
CA ILE A 54 -9.87 4.80 2.30
C ILE A 54 -8.96 5.48 1.28
N SER A 55 -7.68 5.67 1.64
CA SER A 55 -6.69 6.24 0.73
C SER A 55 -6.59 5.41 -0.55
N GLN A 56 -6.39 4.09 -0.41
CA GLN A 56 -6.25 3.19 -1.54
C GLN A 56 -7.47 3.22 -2.48
N ILE A 57 -8.69 3.20 -1.94
CA ILE A 57 -9.93 3.22 -2.74
C ILE A 57 -10.11 4.58 -3.43
N SER A 58 -9.93 5.67 -2.71
CA SER A 58 -10.09 7.03 -3.26
C SER A 58 -9.06 7.32 -4.35
N LEU A 59 -7.81 6.93 -4.14
CA LEU A 59 -6.72 7.15 -5.08
C LEU A 59 -6.76 6.15 -6.25
N SER A 60 -7.26 4.93 -6.05
CA SER A 60 -7.41 3.96 -7.16
C SER A 60 -8.29 4.50 -8.29
N LEU A 61 -9.31 5.31 -7.99
CA LEU A 61 -10.14 5.97 -9.01
C LEU A 61 -9.34 7.04 -9.80
N ILE A 62 -8.56 7.85 -9.08
CA ILE A 62 -7.76 8.93 -9.66
C ILE A 62 -6.62 8.35 -10.50
N PHE A 63 -5.85 7.43 -9.91
CA PHE A 63 -4.77 6.73 -10.58
C PHE A 63 -5.25 5.83 -11.71
N GLY A 64 -6.44 5.22 -11.62
CA GLY A 64 -7.05 4.51 -12.75
C GLY A 64 -7.16 5.40 -13.99
N ARG A 65 -7.69 6.61 -13.82
CA ARG A 65 -7.83 7.59 -14.92
C ARG A 65 -6.50 8.15 -15.41
N ILE A 66 -5.54 8.39 -14.51
CA ILE A 66 -4.19 8.85 -14.88
C ILE A 66 -3.43 7.75 -15.63
N GLY A 67 -3.60 6.48 -15.24
CA GLY A 67 -2.97 5.33 -15.87
C GLY A 67 -3.44 5.08 -17.30
N ASP A 68 -4.69 5.40 -17.61
CA ASP A 68 -5.22 5.35 -18.97
C ASP A 68 -4.59 6.42 -19.87
N ILE A 69 -4.21 7.58 -19.31
CA ILE A 69 -3.65 8.71 -20.07
C ILE A 69 -2.11 8.61 -20.20
N TYR A 70 -1.41 8.31 -19.11
CA TYR A 70 0.06 8.33 -19.03
C TYR A 70 0.71 6.95 -19.23
N GLY A 71 -0.09 5.89 -19.32
CA GLY A 71 0.37 4.52 -19.47
C GLY A 71 0.46 3.76 -18.15
N ARG A 72 -0.22 2.61 -18.10
CA ARG A 72 -0.31 1.72 -16.92
C ARG A 72 1.03 1.27 -16.30
N HIS A 73 2.12 1.23 -17.08
CA HIS A 73 3.40 0.69 -16.62
C HIS A 73 4.15 1.65 -15.68
N THR A 74 4.19 2.94 -16.01
CA THR A 74 4.84 3.96 -15.18
C THR A 74 4.09 4.16 -13.87
N LEU A 75 2.75 4.14 -13.93
CA LEU A 75 1.92 4.28 -12.74
C LEU A 75 2.08 3.12 -11.75
N PHE A 76 2.14 1.89 -12.26
CA PHE A 76 2.38 0.70 -11.44
C PHE A 76 3.73 0.77 -10.72
N GLY A 77 4.78 1.22 -11.42
CA GLY A 77 6.11 1.42 -10.83
C GLY A 77 6.12 2.51 -9.76
N LEU A 78 5.48 3.66 -10.02
CA LEU A 78 5.40 4.76 -9.06
C LEU A 78 4.65 4.36 -7.79
N GLY A 79 3.51 3.69 -7.91
CA GLY A 79 2.76 3.20 -6.75
C GLY A 79 3.56 2.20 -5.90
N LEU A 80 4.32 1.31 -6.54
CA LEU A 80 5.22 0.39 -5.82
C LEU A 80 6.29 1.14 -5.02
N VAL A 81 6.87 2.21 -5.57
CA VAL A 81 7.88 3.02 -4.89
C VAL A 81 7.25 3.76 -3.70
N VAL A 82 6.12 4.44 -3.90
CA VAL A 82 5.43 5.19 -2.84
C VAL A 82 5.00 4.26 -1.71
N SER A 83 4.41 3.11 -2.05
CA SER A 83 3.95 2.15 -1.04
C SER A 83 5.12 1.50 -0.29
N SER A 84 6.26 1.28 -0.94
CA SER A 84 7.47 0.77 -0.29
C SER A 84 8.06 1.79 0.70
N ILE A 85 8.10 3.07 0.33
CA ILE A 85 8.53 4.16 1.21
C ILE A 85 7.56 4.26 2.39
N GLY A 86 6.25 4.26 2.15
CA GLY A 86 5.24 4.28 3.21
C GLY A 86 5.37 3.11 4.19
N ALA A 87 5.70 1.91 3.71
CA ALA A 87 5.94 0.73 4.55
C ALA A 87 7.14 0.94 5.50
N LEU A 88 8.23 1.51 4.99
CA LEU A 88 9.42 1.82 5.80
C LEU A 88 9.11 2.88 6.86
N LEU A 89 8.38 3.93 6.49
CA LEU A 89 7.96 4.97 7.45
C LEU A 89 7.06 4.39 8.54
N CYS A 90 6.15 3.47 8.20
CA CYS A 90 5.33 2.76 9.19
C CYS A 90 6.18 1.96 10.19
N GLY A 91 7.28 1.34 9.75
CA GLY A 91 8.20 0.60 10.62
C GLY A 91 8.97 1.49 11.61
N ILE A 92 9.16 2.77 11.30
CA ILE A 92 9.86 3.75 12.15
C ILE A 92 8.88 4.54 13.04
N SER A 93 7.56 4.34 12.90
CA SER A 93 6.57 5.14 13.61
C SER A 93 6.67 4.96 15.13
N GLN A 94 6.74 6.07 15.86
CA GLN A 94 6.81 6.08 17.33
C GLN A 94 5.46 6.38 17.99
N ASN A 95 4.47 6.84 17.22
CA ASN A 95 3.16 7.24 17.70
C ASN A 95 2.05 6.77 16.76
N VAL A 96 0.85 6.56 17.32
CA VAL A 96 -0.35 6.13 16.59
C VAL A 96 -0.73 7.09 15.47
N THR A 97 -0.68 8.40 15.76
CA THR A 97 -1.01 9.44 14.77
C THR A 97 -0.02 9.44 13.60
N GLN A 98 1.26 9.18 13.86
CA GLN A 98 2.27 9.02 12.81
C GLN A 98 2.02 7.75 12.00
N LEU A 99 1.68 6.63 12.66
CA LEU A 99 1.32 5.39 11.98
C LEU A 99 0.13 5.58 11.03
N ILE A 100 -0.92 6.31 11.46
CA ILE A 100 -2.08 6.64 10.62
C ILE A 100 -1.68 7.52 9.44
N ALA A 101 -0.86 8.55 9.67
CA ALA A 101 -0.39 9.43 8.59
C ALA A 101 0.49 8.69 7.57
N PHE A 102 1.38 7.82 8.02
CA PHE A 102 2.22 7.00 7.14
C PHE A 102 1.40 5.95 6.40
N ARG A 103 0.31 5.43 7.00
CA ARG A 103 -0.65 4.53 6.35
C ARG A 103 -1.46 5.22 5.26
N LEU A 104 -1.88 6.47 5.48
CA LEU A 104 -2.48 7.30 4.43
C LEU A 104 -1.50 7.45 3.27
N PHE A 105 -0.25 7.83 3.58
CA PHE A 105 0.79 7.97 2.55
C PHE A 105 1.09 6.66 1.82
N GLN A 106 1.07 5.52 2.51
CA GLN A 106 1.30 4.20 1.92
C GLN A 106 0.18 3.75 0.96
N GLY A 107 -1.04 4.26 1.16
CA GLY A 107 -2.20 3.98 0.31
C GLY A 107 -2.27 4.83 -0.96
N VAL A 108 -1.29 5.73 -1.16
CA VAL A 108 -1.05 6.46 -2.42
C VAL A 108 -0.25 5.58 -3.37
#